data_AF-A0A659UPH6-F1
#
_entry.id   AF-A0A659UPH6-F1
#
_cell.length_a   1.000
_cell.length_b   1.000
_cell.length_c   1.000
_cell.angle_alpha   90.00
_cell.angle_beta   90.00
_cell.angle_gamma   90.00
#
_symmetry.space_group_name_H-M   'P 1'
#
loop_
_entity.id
_entity.type
_entity.pdbx_description
1 polymer ?
#
loop_
_entity_poly.entity_id
_entity_poly.type
_entity_poly.pdbx_seq_one_letter_code
_entity_poly.pdbx_strand_id
1 'polypeptide(L)' 'GEVSTVNDDRTDNVFREPIGRFADIEEDTPPLHLLVADYDKWLG' A
#
# COMPACT_ATOMS: atom_id res chain seq x y z
N GLY A 1 -0.52 18.21 -7.13
CA GLY A 1 0.46 17.60 -6.24
C GLY A 1 -0.03 17.75 -4.83
N GLU A 2 0.20 16.75 -3.99
CA GLU A 2 0.00 16.86 -2.55
C GLU A 2 1.29 17.42 -1.91
N VAL A 3 1.15 18.28 -0.92
CA VAL A 3 2.27 18.77 -0.10
C VAL A 3 1.87 18.59 1.36
N SER A 4 2.62 17.76 2.06
CA SER A 4 2.40 17.37 3.44
C SER A 4 3.75 17.20 4.14
N THR A 5 3.74 16.84 5.42
CA THR A 5 4.94 16.35 6.12
C THR A 5 5.33 14.96 5.59
N VAL A 6 6.12 14.19 6.33
CA VAL A 6 6.34 12.77 5.99
C VAL A 6 4.99 12.05 5.99
N ASN A 7 4.71 11.30 4.92
CA ASN A 7 3.54 10.44 4.76
C ASN A 7 3.81 9.06 5.37
N ASP A 8 2.91 8.56 6.22
CA ASP A 8 2.96 7.21 6.77
C ASP A 8 1.63 6.47 6.57
N ASP A 9 1.34 6.13 5.32
CA ASP A 9 0.11 5.43 4.92
C ASP A 9 -0.16 4.12 5.69
N ARG A 10 0.86 3.56 6.38
CA ARG A 10 0.73 2.33 7.16
C ARG A 10 -0.01 2.54 8.48
N THR A 11 0.09 3.73 9.08
CA THR A 11 -0.43 3.95 10.45
C THR A 11 -1.15 5.28 10.68
N ASP A 12 -0.98 6.27 9.81
CA ASP A 12 -1.56 7.62 10.00
C ASP A 12 -2.96 7.80 9.40
N ASN A 13 -3.51 6.74 8.78
CA ASN A 13 -4.83 6.74 8.19
C ASN A 13 -5.91 6.25 9.17
N VAL A 14 -6.92 7.09 9.41
CA VAL A 14 -8.13 6.73 10.18
C VAL A 14 -9.37 6.81 9.29
N PHE A 15 -9.91 5.65 8.94
CA PHE A 15 -11.13 5.53 8.14
C PHE A 15 -12.37 5.38 9.03
N ARG A 16 -13.52 5.89 8.55
CA ARG A 16 -14.81 5.74 9.24
C ARG A 16 -15.24 4.27 9.33
N GLU A 17 -14.98 3.52 8.27
CA GLU A 17 -15.25 2.09 8.19
C GLU A 17 -13.95 1.32 8.45
N PRO A 18 -14.02 0.12 9.04
CA PRO A 18 -12.84 -0.70 9.30
C PRO A 18 -12.33 -1.34 8.01
N ILE A 19 -11.69 -0.54 7.15
CA ILE A 19 -11.13 -0.95 5.87
C ILE A 19 -9.61 -0.80 5.86
N GLY A 20 -8.94 -1.66 5.09
CA GLY A 20 -7.49 -1.56 4.85
C GLY A 20 -7.14 -0.40 3.92
N ARG A 21 -5.95 0.19 4.12
CA ARG A 21 -5.42 1.27 3.25
C ARG A 21 -5.04 0.76 1.85
N PHE A 22 -4.57 -0.48 1.77
CA PHE A 22 -4.21 -1.17 0.54
C PHE A 22 -5.13 -2.38 0.37
N ALA A 23 -5.43 -2.72 -0.89
CA ALA A 23 -6.23 -3.88 -1.21
C ALA A 23 -5.37 -5.14 -1.23
N ASP A 24 -5.96 -6.27 -0.84
CA ASP A 24 -5.37 -7.58 -1.13
C ASP A 24 -5.60 -7.92 -2.60
N ILE A 25 -4.52 -8.24 -3.32
CA ILE A 25 -4.54 -8.59 -4.74
C ILE A 25 -4.09 -10.03 -4.90
N GLU A 26 -4.87 -10.81 -5.65
CA GLU A 26 -4.46 -12.13 -6.12
C GLU A 26 -3.66 -11.97 -7.41
N GLU A 27 -2.37 -12.32 -7.38
CA GLU A 27 -1.48 -12.25 -8.53
C GLU A 27 -1.63 -13.52 -9.37
N ASP A 28 -2.49 -13.47 -10.40
CA ASP A 28 -2.68 -14.58 -11.35
C ASP A 28 -1.50 -14.72 -12.34
N THR A 29 -0.70 -13.66 -12.46
CA THR A 29 0.47 -13.54 -13.32
C THR A 29 1.57 -12.73 -12.63
N PRO A 30 2.86 -12.85 -13.02
CA PRO A 30 3.92 -12.06 -12.43
C PRO A 30 3.71 -10.54 -12.67
N PRO A 31 3.93 -9.68 -11.65
CA PRO A 31 3.72 -8.24 -11.79
C PRO A 31 4.78 -7.61 -12.71
N LEU A 32 4.35 -6.68 -13.57
CA LEU A 32 5.26 -5.90 -14.41
C LEU A 32 6.02 -4.84 -13.59
N HIS A 33 5.33 -4.25 -12.60
CA HIS A 33 5.86 -3.29 -11.64
C HIS A 33 5.26 -3.60 -10.27
N LEU A 34 6.06 -3.44 -9.22
CA LEU A 34 5.61 -3.62 -7.84
C LEU A 34 4.91 -2.36 -7.34
N LEU A 35 3.83 -2.51 -6.57
CA LEU A 35 3.25 -1.40 -5.83
C LEU A 35 4.10 -1.09 -4.59
N VAL A 36 3.94 0.10 -4.01
CA VAL A 36 4.71 0.54 -2.83
C VAL A 36 4.58 -0.45 -1.66
N ALA A 37 3.42 -1.09 -1.50
CA ALA A 37 3.15 -2.06 -0.45
C ALA A 37 3.76 -3.45 -0.72
N ASP A 38 4.19 -3.74 -1.95
CA ASP A 38 4.62 -5.09 -2.35
C ASP A 38 6.12 -5.33 -2.12
N TYR A 39 6.95 -4.29 -2.01
CA TYR A 39 8.40 -4.45 -1.95
C TYR A 39 8.88 -5.38 -0.82
N ASP A 40 8.31 -5.25 0.37
CA ASP A 40 8.64 -6.10 1.53
C ASP A 40 8.30 -7.59 1.24
N LYS A 41 7.20 -7.87 0.51
CA LYS A 41 6.77 -9.23 0.16
C LYS A 41 7.72 -9.88 -0.87
N TRP A 42 8.25 -9.10 -1.80
CA TRP A 42 9.05 -9.63 -2.92
C TRP A 42 10.57 -9.63 -2.65
N LEU A 43 11.07 -8.73 -1.79
CA LEU A 43 12.51 -8.53 -1.59
C LEU A 43 12.96 -8.60 -0.12
N GLY A 44 12.03 -8.73 0.83
CA GLY A 44 12.30 -8.81 2.27
C GLY A 44 12.71 -10.18 2.79
#